data_AF-A0A7W4HLA2-F1
#
_entry.id   AF-A0A7W4HLA2-F1
#
_cell.length_a   1.000
_cell.length_b   1.000
_cell.length_c   1.000
_cell.angle_alpha   90.00
_cell.angle_beta   90.00
_cell.angle_gamma   90.00
#
_symmetry.space_group_name_H-M   'P 1'
#
loop_
_entity.id
_entity.type
_entity.pdbx_description
1 polymer ?
#
loop_
_entity_poly.entity_id
_entity_poly.type
_entity_poly.pdbx_seq_one_letter_code
_entity_poly.pdbx_strand_id
1 'polypeptide(L)'
;MKRIRFVLITLSMLLLAGCGLQNTPEFQPTLQDQISLYCLDHEGNLEMREESGRLQGYCVFTDGSECAEADFFNGVCKAGEIFGEASKRGEIGVLSADEAVEVEVNSGSVDADSGSDEIVLE
;
A
#
# COMPACT_ATOMS: atom_id res chain seq x y z
N MET A 1 44.71 32.42 -33.02
CA MET A 1 43.77 33.57 -32.95
C MET A 1 42.45 33.35 -33.70
N LYS A 2 42.43 32.92 -34.97
CA LYS A 2 41.19 32.78 -35.76
C LYS A 2 40.26 31.67 -35.23
N ARG A 3 40.83 30.52 -34.86
CA ARG A 3 40.10 29.39 -34.25
C ARG A 3 39.52 29.71 -32.88
N ILE A 4 40.26 30.47 -32.06
CA ILE A 4 39.80 30.94 -30.75
C ILE A 4 38.60 31.90 -30.90
N ARG A 5 38.62 32.79 -31.91
CA ARG A 5 37.48 33.68 -32.18
C ARG A 5 36.23 32.92 -32.64
N PHE A 6 36.38 31.86 -33.44
CA PHE A 6 35.24 31.01 -33.81
C PHE A 6 34.66 30.22 -32.61
N VAL A 7 35.51 29.77 -31.68
CA VAL A 7 35.08 29.09 -30.46
C VAL A 7 34.31 30.05 -29.53
N LEU A 8 34.76 31.30 -29.38
CA LEU A 8 34.05 32.29 -28.56
C LEU A 8 32.68 32.68 -29.14
N ILE A 9 32.58 32.82 -30.47
CA ILE A 9 31.31 33.17 -31.13
C ILE A 9 30.29 32.03 -31.03
N THR A 10 30.74 30.78 -31.18
CA THR A 10 29.86 29.61 -31.05
C THR A 10 29.41 29.37 -29.61
N LEU A 11 30.29 29.60 -28.63
CA LEU A 11 29.94 29.50 -27.21
C LEU A 11 28.91 30.56 -26.78
N SER A 12 29.00 31.78 -27.33
CA SER A 12 28.04 32.86 -27.05
C SER A 12 26.63 32.58 -27.60
N MET A 13 26.49 31.86 -28.72
CA MET A 13 25.20 31.51 -29.30
C MET A 13 24.48 30.40 -28.53
N LEU A 14 25.23 29.50 -27.87
CA LEU A 14 24.67 28.40 -27.08
C LEU A 14 23.96 28.89 -25.81
N LEU A 15 24.32 30.07 -25.29
CA LEU A 15 23.73 30.67 -24.09
C LEU A 15 22.34 31.28 -24.30
N LEU A 16 21.92 31.58 -25.55
CA LEU A 16 20.62 32.21 -25.83
C LEU A 16 19.45 31.21 -26.06
N ALA A 17 19.71 29.90 -26.06
CA ALA A 17 18.66 28.88 -26.21
C ALA A 17 17.95 28.50 -24.89
N GLY A 18 18.33 29.13 -23.77
CA GLY A 18 17.74 28.88 -22.45
C GLY A 18 16.62 29.85 -22.13
N CYS A 19 15.45 29.72 -22.75
CA CYS A 19 14.20 30.31 -22.23
C CYS A 19 13.00 29.48 -22.69
N GLY A 20 12.65 28.49 -21.87
CA GLY A 20 11.51 27.60 -22.07
C GLY A 20 11.24 26.76 -20.83
N LEU A 21 11.34 27.35 -19.65
CA LEU A 21 10.85 26.77 -18.41
C LEU A 21 9.41 27.29 -18.23
N GLN A 22 8.41 26.47 -18.53
CA GLN A 22 7.03 26.77 -18.15
C GLN A 22 6.48 25.59 -17.34
N ASN A 23 6.44 25.82 -16.04
CA ASN A 23 5.96 24.96 -14.96
C ASN A 23 4.69 24.19 -15.35
N THR A 24 4.80 22.89 -15.60
CA THR A 24 3.65 21.99 -15.47
C THR A 24 3.29 21.91 -14.00
N PRO A 25 2.01 22.04 -13.59
CA PRO A 25 1.64 21.74 -12.23
C PRO A 25 2.02 20.28 -11.96
N GLU A 26 2.97 20.07 -11.06
CA GLU A 26 3.36 18.72 -10.65
C GLU A 26 2.20 18.14 -9.84
N PHE A 27 1.39 17.30 -10.47
CA PHE A 27 0.38 16.53 -9.76
C PHE A 27 1.10 15.49 -8.90
N GLN A 28 1.33 15.85 -7.65
CA GLN A 28 1.86 14.93 -6.66
C GLN A 28 0.68 14.19 -6.02
N PRO A 29 0.54 12.87 -6.23
CA PRO A 29 -0.55 12.12 -5.63
C PRO A 29 -0.42 12.21 -4.10
N THR A 30 -1.52 12.51 -3.43
CA THR A 30 -1.56 12.50 -1.97
C THR A 30 -1.43 11.07 -1.45
N LEU A 31 -1.17 10.89 -0.16
CA LEU A 31 -1.20 9.56 0.45
C LEU A 31 -2.59 8.91 0.28
N GLN A 32 -3.66 9.71 0.42
CA GLN A 32 -5.02 9.22 0.21
C GLN A 32 -5.23 8.74 -1.23
N ASP A 33 -4.75 9.51 -2.22
CA ASP A 33 -4.84 9.10 -3.63
C ASP A 33 -4.08 7.79 -3.88
N GLN A 34 -2.90 7.62 -3.25
CA GLN A 34 -2.11 6.39 -3.35
C GLN A 34 -2.83 5.19 -2.71
N ILE A 35 -3.49 5.38 -1.57
CA ILE A 35 -4.28 4.33 -0.92
C ILE A 35 -5.44 3.90 -1.82
N SER A 36 -6.18 4.86 -2.37
CA SER A 36 -7.31 4.59 -3.26
C SER A 36 -6.86 3.96 -4.58
N LEU A 37 -5.72 4.37 -5.15
CA LEU A 37 -5.14 3.73 -6.34
C LEU A 37 -4.68 2.30 -6.07
N TYR A 38 -4.07 2.04 -4.91
CA TYR A 38 -3.66 0.68 -4.52
C TYR A 38 -4.84 -0.28 -4.49
N CYS A 39 -5.99 0.18 -3.98
CA CYS A 39 -7.23 -0.59 -4.02
C CYS A 39 -7.60 -1.05 -5.44
N LEU A 40 -7.58 -0.10 -6.39
CA LEU A 40 -7.98 -0.31 -7.78
C LEU A 40 -6.96 -1.16 -8.55
N ASP A 41 -5.66 -0.95 -8.30
CA ASP A 41 -4.57 -1.71 -8.94
C ASP A 41 -4.54 -3.19 -8.52
N HIS A 42 -5.12 -3.51 -7.36
CA HIS A 42 -5.18 -4.86 -6.80
C HIS A 42 -6.57 -5.51 -6.95
N GLU A 43 -7.25 -5.24 -8.07
CA GLU A 43 -8.53 -5.87 -8.45
C GLU A 43 -9.69 -5.62 -7.46
N GLY A 44 -9.54 -4.63 -6.56
CA GLY A 44 -10.60 -4.14 -5.69
C GLY A 44 -11.43 -3.05 -6.36
N ASN A 45 -12.70 -2.97 -5.99
CA ASN A 45 -13.57 -1.85 -6.30
C ASN A 45 -13.65 -0.91 -5.08
N LEU A 46 -13.36 0.38 -5.28
CA LEU A 46 -13.40 1.36 -4.21
C LEU A 46 -14.84 1.83 -3.95
N GLU A 47 -15.32 1.63 -2.72
CA GLU A 47 -16.61 2.13 -2.25
C GLU A 47 -16.43 3.08 -1.06
N MET A 48 -17.01 4.27 -1.15
CA MET A 48 -17.00 5.23 -0.04
C MET A 48 -18.25 5.04 0.80
N ARG A 49 -18.08 4.82 2.10
CA ARG A 49 -19.17 4.63 3.07
C ARG A 49 -19.02 5.60 4.22
N GLU A 50 -20.14 6.09 4.73
CA GLU A 50 -20.14 6.92 5.93
C GLU A 50 -20.34 6.02 7.15
N GLU A 51 -19.32 5.95 8.00
CA GLU A 51 -19.33 5.16 9.23
C GLU A 51 -19.02 6.08 10.42
N SER A 52 -19.87 6.06 11.44
CA SER A 52 -19.70 6.90 12.64
C SER A 52 -19.50 8.39 12.33
N GLY A 53 -20.14 8.89 11.25
CA GLY A 53 -20.03 10.27 10.78
C GLY A 53 -18.72 10.60 10.06
N ARG A 54 -17.98 9.59 9.59
CA ARG A 54 -16.74 9.74 8.82
C ARG A 54 -16.86 9.00 7.50
N LEU A 55 -16.46 9.65 6.42
CA LEU A 55 -16.36 9.00 5.11
C LEU A 55 -15.10 8.11 5.09
N GLN A 56 -15.27 6.83 4.84
CA GLN A 56 -14.22 5.80 4.81
C GLN A 56 -14.31 5.04 3.48
N GLY A 57 -13.16 4.81 2.83
CA GLY A 57 -13.07 3.97 1.65
C GLY A 57 -12.92 2.49 2.02
N TYR A 58 -13.60 1.64 1.26
CA TYR A 58 -13.51 0.18 1.33
C TYR A 58 -13.15 -0.39 -0.05
N CYS A 59 -12.24 -1.35 -0.06
CA CYS A 59 -11.92 -2.19 -1.20
C CYS A 59 -12.81 -3.43 -1.18
N VAL A 60 -13.72 -3.53 -2.14
CA VAL A 60 -14.59 -4.69 -2.33
C VAL A 60 -14.00 -5.56 -3.44
N PHE A 61 -13.69 -6.81 -3.12
CA PHE A 61 -13.06 -7.75 -4.05
C PHE A 61 -14.10 -8.63 -4.75
N THR A 62 -13.68 -9.30 -5.83
CA THR A 62 -14.57 -10.10 -6.69
C THR A 62 -15.16 -11.34 -6.01
N ASP A 63 -14.50 -11.83 -4.95
CA ASP A 63 -14.99 -12.92 -4.10
C ASP A 63 -15.99 -12.44 -3.03
N GLY A 64 -16.26 -11.13 -2.98
CA GLY A 64 -17.15 -10.50 -2.00
C GLY A 64 -16.49 -10.17 -0.66
N SER A 65 -15.19 -10.46 -0.49
CA SER A 65 -14.44 -9.96 0.67
C SER A 65 -14.28 -8.44 0.58
N GLU A 66 -14.16 -7.77 1.73
CA GLU A 66 -13.92 -6.33 1.76
C GLU A 66 -12.97 -5.92 2.87
N CYS A 67 -12.19 -4.87 2.60
CA CYS A 67 -11.22 -4.28 3.52
C CYS A 67 -11.40 -2.77 3.55
N ALA A 68 -11.18 -2.10 4.68
CA ALA A 68 -10.92 -0.66 4.65
C ALA A 68 -9.66 -0.41 3.79
N GLU A 69 -9.71 0.58 2.88
CA GLU A 69 -8.63 0.81 1.91
C GLU A 69 -7.27 1.06 2.59
N ALA A 70 -7.29 1.74 3.75
CA ALA A 70 -6.10 2.00 4.54
C ALA A 70 -5.53 0.73 5.19
N ASP A 71 -6.39 -0.18 5.66
CA ASP A 71 -5.95 -1.43 6.26
C ASP A 71 -5.39 -2.39 5.20
N PHE A 72 -5.98 -2.38 3.99
CA PHE A 72 -5.46 -3.13 2.84
C PHE A 72 -4.10 -2.58 2.37
N PHE A 73 -3.97 -1.27 2.21
CA PHE A 73 -2.71 -0.62 1.82
C PHE A 73 -1.56 -0.90 2.80
N ASN A 74 -1.87 -0.98 4.10
CA ASN A 74 -0.87 -1.29 5.14
C ASN A 74 -0.64 -2.80 5.34
N GLY A 75 -1.34 -3.67 4.60
CA GLY A 75 -1.24 -5.13 4.73
C GLY A 75 -1.84 -5.70 6.04
N VAL A 76 -2.63 -4.90 6.76
CA VAL A 76 -3.39 -5.33 7.94
C VAL A 76 -4.56 -6.21 7.49
N CYS A 77 -5.14 -5.90 6.34
CA CYS A 77 -6.22 -6.64 5.70
C CYS A 77 -5.75 -7.22 4.35
N LYS A 78 -6.30 -8.37 3.92
CA LYS A 78 -6.01 -9.00 2.63
C LYS A 78 -7.28 -9.43 1.93
N ALA A 79 -7.24 -9.42 0.59
CA ALA A 79 -8.32 -9.98 -0.23
C ALA A 79 -8.51 -11.48 0.08
N GLY A 80 -9.77 -11.91 0.19
CA GLY A 80 -10.18 -13.28 0.48
C GLY A 80 -10.17 -13.67 1.97
N GLU A 81 -9.74 -12.78 2.85
CA GLU A 81 -9.85 -12.95 4.30
C GLU A 81 -11.08 -12.17 4.81
N ILE A 82 -11.93 -12.81 5.62
CA ILE A 82 -13.08 -12.14 6.23
C ILE A 82 -12.60 -11.37 7.46
N PHE A 83 -12.37 -10.07 7.31
CA PHE A 83 -12.06 -9.18 8.41
C PHE A 83 -13.35 -8.64 9.03
N GLY A 84 -13.78 -9.23 10.15
CA GLY A 84 -14.78 -8.61 11.00
C GLY A 84 -14.18 -7.47 11.83
N GLU A 85 -14.99 -6.49 12.22
CA GLU A 85 -14.60 -5.38 13.12
C GLU A 85 -13.96 -5.85 14.46
N ALA A 86 -14.09 -7.13 14.82
CA ALA A 86 -13.38 -7.77 15.92
C ALA A 86 -11.86 -7.90 15.71
N SER A 87 -11.34 -7.69 14.49
CA SER A 87 -9.90 -7.71 14.19
C SER A 87 -9.16 -6.41 14.54
N LYS A 88 -9.75 -5.52 15.35
CA LYS A 88 -8.98 -4.51 16.11
C LYS A 88 -8.41 -5.08 17.43
N ARG A 89 -8.67 -6.36 17.75
CA ARG A 89 -8.03 -7.04 18.88
C ARG A 89 -7.93 -8.57 18.65
N GLY A 90 -6.81 -8.99 18.07
CA GLY A 90 -6.15 -10.25 18.48
C GLY A 90 -5.08 -9.87 19.51
N GLU A 91 -5.42 -9.69 20.79
CA GLU A 91 -5.32 -10.80 21.73
C GLU A 91 -6.33 -11.92 21.53
N ILE A 92 -5.77 -13.14 21.59
CA ILE A 92 -6.42 -14.44 21.60
C ILE A 92 -7.73 -14.41 22.41
N GLY A 93 -8.84 -14.80 21.79
CA GLY A 93 -10.15 -14.83 22.43
C GLY A 93 -11.14 -15.68 21.66
N VAL A 94 -10.86 -16.98 21.54
CA VAL A 94 -11.89 -17.98 21.23
C VAL A 94 -12.68 -18.20 22.51
N LEU A 95 -14.01 -17.99 22.48
CA LEU A 95 -15.07 -18.55 23.35
C LEU A 95 -16.42 -18.19 22.66
N SER A 96 -17.06 -19.11 21.93
CA SER A 96 -18.14 -20.05 22.37
C SER A 96 -19.46 -19.36 22.81
N ALA A 97 -20.68 -19.82 22.49
CA ALA A 97 -21.18 -20.92 21.67
C ALA A 97 -22.73 -20.90 21.60
N ASP A 98 -23.33 -20.75 20.41
CA ASP A 98 -24.69 -21.18 19.99
C ASP A 98 -24.85 -20.73 18.51
N GLU A 99 -25.08 -21.51 17.45
CA GLU A 99 -25.65 -22.84 17.20
C GLU A 99 -24.97 -23.43 15.93
N ALA A 100 -24.94 -24.76 15.80
CA ALA A 100 -23.98 -25.57 15.03
C ALA A 100 -23.76 -25.27 13.54
N VAL A 101 -22.49 -25.12 13.13
CA VAL A 101 -21.86 -25.94 12.08
C VAL A 101 -20.45 -26.28 12.53
N GLU A 102 -20.17 -27.58 12.68
CA GLU A 102 -18.85 -28.09 13.01
C GLU A 102 -17.92 -27.86 11.82
N VAL A 103 -16.93 -26.99 12.00
CA VAL A 103 -15.74 -27.01 11.13
C VAL A 103 -14.58 -27.45 12.01
N GLU A 104 -14.27 -28.75 11.91
CA GLU A 104 -12.99 -29.30 12.33
C GLU A 104 -11.89 -28.56 11.55
N VAL A 105 -11.26 -27.57 12.17
CA VAL A 105 -9.99 -27.06 11.68
C VAL A 105 -8.94 -28.05 12.16
N ASN A 106 -8.65 -29.02 11.31
CA ASN A 106 -7.55 -29.94 11.51
C ASN A 106 -6.27 -29.13 11.76
N SER A 107 -5.74 -29.29 12.96
CA SER A 107 -4.53 -28.70 13.49
C SER A 107 -3.33 -29.08 12.63
N GLY A 108 -3.02 -28.26 11.62
CA GLY A 108 -1.71 -28.28 10.97
C GLY A 108 -0.72 -27.53 11.85
N SER A 109 0.01 -28.24 12.71
CA SER A 109 1.16 -27.69 13.42
C SER A 109 2.23 -27.29 12.40
N VAL A 110 2.47 -26.00 12.23
CA VAL A 110 3.70 -25.52 11.60
C VAL A 110 4.69 -25.30 12.72
N ASP A 111 5.61 -26.25 12.88
CA ASP A 111 6.72 -26.16 13.82
C ASP A 111 7.57 -24.93 13.48
N ALA A 112 7.60 -23.94 14.36
CA ALA A 112 8.58 -22.87 14.29
C ALA A 112 9.92 -23.40 14.83
N ASP A 113 10.78 -23.88 13.93
CA ASP A 113 12.16 -24.21 14.27
C ASP A 113 12.90 -22.92 14.66
N SER A 114 13.14 -22.76 15.96
CA SER A 114 13.88 -21.66 16.54
C SER A 114 15.34 -22.09 16.73
N GLY A 115 16.11 -22.14 15.65
CA GLY A 115 17.56 -22.32 15.69
C GLY A 115 18.24 -21.02 16.15
N SER A 116 18.57 -20.95 17.45
CA SER A 116 19.42 -19.92 18.04
C SER A 116 20.77 -20.54 18.38
N ASP A 117 21.85 -20.20 17.70
CA ASP A 117 23.24 -20.53 18.08
C ASP A 117 24.18 -19.59 17.31
N GLU A 118 25.27 -19.01 17.80
CA GLU A 118 25.83 -18.75 19.13
C GLU A 118 26.89 -17.65 18.85
N ILE A 119 27.07 -16.71 19.77
CA ILE A 119 28.16 -15.73 19.73
C ILE A 119 29.50 -16.41 20.05
N VAL A 120 30.42 -16.50 19.07
CA VAL A 120 31.79 -16.96 19.33
C VAL A 120 32.61 -15.84 19.96
N LEU A 121 33.01 -16.03 21.21
CA LEU A 121 34.09 -15.31 21.88
C LEU A 121 35.36 -16.19 21.86
N GLU A 122 36.39 -15.77 21.14
CA GLU A 122 37.80 -15.85 21.54
C GLU A 122 38.55 -14.62 21.02
#